data_AF-L7R1R5-F1
#
_entry.id   AF-L7R1R5-F1
#
_cell.length_a   1.000
_cell.length_b   1.000
_cell.length_c   1.000
_cell.angle_alpha   90.00
_cell.angle_beta   90.00
_cell.angle_gamma   90.00
#
_symmetry.space_group_name_H-M   'P 1'
#
loop_
_entity.id
_entity.type
_entity.pdbx_description
1 polymer ?
#
loop_
_entity_poly.entity_id
_entity_poly.type
_entity_poly.pdbx_seq_one_letter_code
_entity_poly.pdbx_strand_id
1 'polypeptide(L)'
;LRFIKKTLKTHADEVVTLHKGSPMTLKAVFQSMNLSTYDLTVDMLDVHADRNTFHRFDKFNAKYNPIGESRLREVFLKTDNYMNGKYFARIIKEVAADLEESKYQNAELRLSIYGKNPGEWAKLAKWAIQYDVHSNNVRWLIQIPRLYDIFKSNKIMNNFQEFLSNIFQPLLEVTNDPNSNIELHKFLTHVVGFDSVDDESKPENPILDPEVKTPEEWDDEENPSYAYYLYYMYANMTVLNHFRKEQGLNTFVLRP
;
A
#
# COMPACT_ATOMS: atom_id res chain seq x y z
N LEU A 1 -5.57 -4.75 -18.80
CA LEU A 1 -5.29 -4.17 -20.15
C LEU A 1 -6.53 -3.58 -20.84
N ARG A 2 -7.67 -4.29 -20.92
CA ARG A 2 -8.90 -3.78 -21.56
C ARG A 2 -9.32 -2.41 -21.02
N PHE A 3 -9.31 -2.25 -19.70
CA PHE A 3 -9.59 -0.98 -19.02
C PHE A 3 -8.72 0.16 -19.54
N ILE A 4 -7.40 0.00 -19.52
CA ILE A 4 -6.43 1.03 -19.96
C ILE A 4 -6.67 1.42 -21.42
N LYS A 5 -6.88 0.43 -22.31
CA LYS A 5 -7.17 0.68 -23.73
C LYS A 5 -8.49 1.44 -23.91
N LYS A 6 -9.53 1.13 -23.12
CA LYS A 6 -10.82 1.85 -23.13
C LYS A 6 -10.65 3.28 -22.62
N THR A 7 -9.98 3.47 -21.49
CA THR A 7 -9.72 4.79 -20.88
C THR A 7 -8.92 5.69 -21.81
N LEU A 8 -7.90 5.17 -22.50
CA LEU A 8 -7.14 5.94 -23.49
C LEU A 8 -8.00 6.36 -24.70
N LYS A 9 -9.04 5.61 -25.07
CA LYS A 9 -9.97 6.00 -26.14
C LYS A 9 -10.98 7.05 -25.69
N THR A 10 -11.45 7.00 -24.44
CA THR A 10 -12.55 7.87 -23.96
C THR A 10 -12.09 9.07 -23.15
N HIS A 11 -10.89 9.05 -22.59
CA HIS A 11 -10.35 10.06 -21.68
C HIS A 11 -8.91 10.46 -22.05
N ALA A 12 -8.58 10.47 -23.34
CA ALA A 12 -7.24 10.74 -23.85
C ALA A 12 -6.67 12.10 -23.38
N ASP A 13 -7.54 13.11 -23.29
CA ASP A 13 -7.14 14.49 -22.98
C ASP A 13 -7.23 14.83 -21.48
N GLU A 14 -7.58 13.86 -20.63
CA GLU A 14 -7.57 14.05 -19.18
C GLU A 14 -6.12 14.20 -18.68
N VAL A 15 -5.85 15.22 -17.86
CA VAL A 15 -4.53 15.43 -17.25
C VAL A 15 -4.32 14.40 -16.15
N VAL A 16 -3.26 13.59 -16.22
CA VAL A 16 -3.07 12.44 -15.32
C VAL A 16 -1.80 12.50 -14.49
N THR A 17 -0.85 13.36 -14.84
CA THR A 17 0.41 13.52 -14.08
C THR A 17 1.03 14.89 -14.38
N LEU A 18 2.00 15.29 -13.55
CA LEU A 18 2.85 16.45 -13.78
C LEU A 18 4.26 15.98 -14.15
N HIS A 19 4.76 16.35 -15.32
CA HIS A 19 6.14 16.09 -15.70
C HIS A 19 6.95 17.38 -15.62
N LYS A 20 7.93 17.43 -14.71
CA LYS A 20 8.76 18.63 -14.45
C LYS A 20 7.92 19.88 -14.19
N GLY A 21 6.79 19.72 -13.49
CA GLY A 21 5.84 20.81 -13.19
C GLY A 21 4.84 21.13 -14.31
N SER A 22 4.97 20.53 -15.49
CA SER A 22 4.00 20.72 -16.59
C SER A 22 2.92 19.62 -16.60
N PRO A 23 1.63 19.99 -16.69
CA PRO A 23 0.54 19.03 -16.88
C PRO A 23 0.74 18.15 -18.11
N MET A 24 0.59 16.83 -17.93
CA MET A 24 0.58 15.86 -19.02
C MET A 24 -0.77 15.14 -19.08
N THR A 25 -1.37 15.10 -20.27
CA THR A 25 -2.57 14.31 -20.54
C THR A 25 -2.25 12.83 -20.66
N LEU A 26 -3.26 11.97 -20.52
CA LEU A 26 -3.12 10.53 -20.69
C LEU A 26 -2.51 10.19 -22.06
N LYS A 27 -2.95 10.87 -23.12
CA LYS A 27 -2.38 10.76 -24.47
C LYS A 27 -0.91 11.15 -24.50
N ALA A 28 -0.54 12.26 -23.86
CA ALA A 28 0.85 12.72 -23.82
C ALA A 28 1.75 11.74 -23.06
N VAL A 29 1.26 11.10 -21.99
CA VAL A 29 2.02 10.05 -21.27
C VAL A 29 2.33 8.89 -22.19
N PHE A 30 1.35 8.38 -22.92
CA PHE A 30 1.55 7.29 -23.88
C PHE A 30 2.51 7.66 -25.02
N GLN A 31 2.37 8.87 -25.57
CA GLN A 31 3.27 9.38 -26.60
C GLN A 31 4.71 9.52 -26.09
N SER A 32 4.90 9.97 -24.84
CA SER A 32 6.24 10.10 -24.25
C SER A 32 6.97 8.77 -24.04
N MET A 33 6.22 7.68 -23.95
CA MET A 33 6.75 6.32 -23.84
C MET A 33 6.91 5.65 -25.21
N ASN A 34 6.58 6.35 -26.31
CA ASN A 34 6.53 5.82 -27.66
C ASN A 34 5.67 4.55 -27.79
N LEU A 35 4.56 4.50 -27.05
CA LEU A 35 3.67 3.34 -27.00
C LEU A 35 2.38 3.58 -27.78
N SER A 36 2.00 2.64 -28.64
CA SER A 36 0.66 2.61 -29.22
C SER A 36 -0.33 1.82 -28.34
N THR A 37 -1.62 2.02 -28.56
CA THR A 37 -2.69 1.23 -27.88
C THR A 37 -2.60 -0.27 -28.18
N TYR A 38 -1.97 -0.65 -29.30
CA TYR A 38 -1.82 -2.05 -29.72
C TYR A 38 -0.64 -2.72 -29.01
N ASP A 39 0.41 -1.95 -28.72
CA ASP A 39 1.66 -2.44 -28.12
C ASP A 39 1.57 -2.64 -26.59
N LEU A 40 0.48 -2.18 -25.96
CA LEU A 40 0.31 -2.27 -24.50
C LEU A 40 0.22 -3.74 -24.04
N THR A 41 1.30 -4.24 -23.43
CA THR A 41 1.37 -5.52 -22.73
C THR A 41 1.32 -5.33 -21.21
N VAL A 42 1.14 -6.44 -20.48
CA VAL A 42 1.24 -6.43 -19.01
C VAL A 42 2.67 -6.08 -18.57
N ASP A 43 3.69 -6.41 -19.38
CA ASP A 43 5.11 -6.16 -19.04
C ASP A 43 5.41 -4.68 -18.90
N MET A 44 4.77 -3.87 -19.73
CA MET A 44 4.93 -2.41 -19.72
C MET A 44 4.33 -1.73 -18.49
N LEU A 45 3.43 -2.41 -17.77
CA LEU A 45 2.86 -1.91 -16.52
C LEU A 45 3.74 -2.22 -15.30
N ASP A 46 4.80 -3.03 -15.50
CA ASP A 46 5.74 -3.47 -14.46
C ASP A 46 5.03 -4.04 -13.21
N VAL A 47 3.96 -4.82 -13.45
CA VAL A 47 3.09 -5.40 -12.40
C VAL A 47 3.39 -6.86 -12.09
N HIS A 48 4.36 -7.46 -12.77
CA HIS A 48 4.61 -8.91 -12.68
C HIS A 48 5.07 -9.33 -11.28
N ALA A 49 4.58 -10.49 -10.86
CA ALA A 49 5.26 -11.37 -9.91
C ALA A 49 5.71 -12.59 -10.73
N ASP A 50 6.92 -12.56 -11.28
CA ASP A 50 7.49 -13.67 -12.05
C ASP A 50 8.08 -14.74 -11.12
N ARG A 51 8.14 -16.01 -11.53
CA ARG A 51 8.96 -17.02 -10.84
C ARG A 51 10.45 -16.68 -10.89
N ASN A 52 10.89 -15.95 -11.92
CA ASN A 52 12.27 -15.44 -12.03
C ASN A 52 12.50 -14.12 -11.29
N THR A 53 11.50 -13.57 -10.57
CA THR A 53 11.74 -12.42 -9.66
C THR A 53 12.70 -12.79 -8.53
N PHE A 54 12.89 -14.11 -8.27
CA PHE A 54 13.91 -14.63 -7.35
C PHE A 54 15.37 -14.33 -7.73
N HIS A 55 15.64 -13.89 -8.97
CA HIS A 55 17.01 -13.59 -9.41
C HIS A 55 17.21 -12.13 -9.84
N ARG A 56 16.14 -11.33 -9.95
CA ARG A 56 16.14 -9.91 -10.37
C ARG A 56 15.14 -9.12 -9.53
N PHE A 57 15.48 -8.92 -8.26
CA PHE A 57 14.65 -8.30 -7.20
C PHE A 57 14.69 -6.76 -7.17
N ASP A 58 15.48 -6.12 -8.03
CA ASP A 58 15.35 -4.69 -8.36
C ASP A 58 13.90 -4.33 -8.77
N LYS A 59 13.19 -5.27 -9.40
CA LYS A 59 11.76 -5.17 -9.73
C LYS A 59 10.81 -5.30 -8.53
N PHE A 60 11.14 -6.09 -7.51
CA PHE A 60 10.33 -6.20 -6.29
C PHE A 60 10.40 -4.89 -5.50
N ASN A 61 11.60 -4.34 -5.35
CA ASN A 61 11.77 -3.02 -4.76
C ASN A 61 11.14 -1.93 -5.62
N ALA A 62 11.21 -1.95 -6.95
CA ALA A 62 10.47 -1.00 -7.79
C ALA A 62 8.94 -1.09 -7.58
N LYS A 63 8.42 -2.27 -7.18
CA LYS A 63 7.02 -2.45 -6.82
C LYS A 63 6.66 -1.72 -5.53
N TYR A 64 7.50 -1.71 -4.50
CA TYR A 64 7.15 -1.09 -3.21
C TYR A 64 7.86 0.25 -2.96
N ASN A 65 8.87 0.59 -3.76
CA ASN A 65 9.61 1.83 -3.63
C ASN A 65 8.75 2.99 -4.14
N PRO A 66 8.34 3.92 -3.27
CA PRO A 66 7.53 5.06 -3.69
C PRO A 66 8.28 6.04 -4.62
N ILE A 67 9.61 5.90 -4.79
CA ILE A 67 10.49 6.84 -5.50
C ILE A 67 10.78 6.41 -6.95
N GLY A 68 10.67 5.12 -7.31
CA GLY A 68 11.21 4.56 -8.56
C GLY A 68 10.20 4.12 -9.63
N GLU A 69 9.02 4.74 -9.71
CA GLU A 69 7.86 4.11 -10.36
C GLU A 69 7.71 4.33 -11.88
N SER A 70 7.25 3.28 -12.60
CA SER A 70 6.74 3.39 -13.97
C SER A 70 5.53 4.32 -14.04
N ARG A 71 5.55 5.32 -14.92
CA ARG A 71 4.49 6.35 -15.03
C ARG A 71 3.08 5.75 -15.23
N LEU A 72 2.97 4.63 -15.95
CA LEU A 72 1.67 3.98 -16.15
C LEU A 72 1.15 3.35 -14.86
N ARG A 73 2.06 2.81 -14.04
CA ARG A 73 1.71 2.22 -12.76
C ARG A 73 1.24 3.29 -11.77
N GLU A 74 1.95 4.41 -11.71
CA GLU A 74 1.53 5.57 -10.89
C GLU A 74 0.12 6.02 -11.28
N VAL A 75 -0.15 6.19 -12.57
CA VAL A 75 -1.46 6.67 -13.07
C VAL A 75 -2.60 5.68 -12.84
N PHE A 76 -2.39 4.39 -13.10
CA PHE A 76 -3.48 3.40 -13.10
C PHE A 76 -3.60 2.57 -11.82
N LEU A 77 -2.53 2.40 -11.04
CA LEU A 77 -2.43 1.37 -10.01
C LEU A 77 -2.01 1.90 -8.64
N LYS A 78 -1.86 3.22 -8.47
CA LYS A 78 -1.70 3.85 -7.16
C LYS A 78 -2.96 4.56 -6.68
N THR A 79 -3.13 4.53 -5.36
CA THR A 79 -4.18 5.23 -4.61
C THR A 79 -3.85 6.73 -4.46
N ASP A 80 -2.58 7.05 -4.23
CA ASP A 80 -2.04 8.41 -4.12
C ASP A 80 -1.29 8.76 -5.41
N ASN A 81 -1.92 9.56 -6.27
CA ASN A 81 -1.35 10.10 -7.51
C ASN A 81 -2.03 11.44 -7.86
N TYR A 82 -1.64 12.08 -8.97
CA TYR A 82 -2.22 13.37 -9.39
C TYR A 82 -3.76 13.36 -9.52
N MET A 83 -4.34 12.21 -9.88
CA MET A 83 -5.78 12.01 -10.03
C MET A 83 -6.44 11.43 -8.78
N ASN A 84 -5.74 11.45 -7.63
CA ASN A 84 -6.15 10.86 -6.37
C ASN A 84 -6.62 9.41 -6.53
N GLY A 85 -5.95 8.61 -7.37
CA GLY A 85 -6.27 7.18 -7.53
C GLY A 85 -7.59 6.87 -8.22
N LYS A 86 -8.21 7.85 -8.92
CA LYS A 86 -9.48 7.69 -9.66
C LYS A 86 -9.51 6.45 -10.56
N TYR A 87 -8.45 6.21 -11.33
CA TYR A 87 -8.41 5.06 -12.25
C TYR A 87 -8.21 3.75 -11.52
N PHE A 88 -7.39 3.72 -10.47
CA PHE A 88 -7.24 2.52 -9.67
C PHE A 88 -8.55 2.12 -9.01
N ALA A 89 -9.27 3.09 -8.42
CA ALA A 89 -10.60 2.83 -7.86
C ALA A 89 -11.59 2.28 -8.89
N ARG A 90 -11.62 2.84 -10.11
CA ARG A 90 -12.48 2.31 -11.20
C ARG A 90 -12.15 0.87 -11.56
N ILE A 91 -10.87 0.50 -11.59
CA ILE A 91 -10.44 -0.89 -11.83
C ILE A 91 -10.97 -1.79 -10.71
N ILE A 92 -10.79 -1.39 -9.44
CA ILE A 92 -11.28 -2.14 -8.30
C ILE A 92 -12.80 -2.31 -8.35
N LYS A 93 -13.56 -1.28 -8.75
CA LYS A 93 -15.02 -1.39 -8.89
C LYS A 93 -15.46 -2.34 -10.00
N GLU A 94 -14.76 -2.38 -11.15
CA GLU A 94 -15.02 -3.37 -12.19
C GLU A 94 -14.76 -4.80 -11.65
N VAL A 95 -13.66 -5.01 -10.93
CA VAL A 95 -13.34 -6.31 -10.31
C VAL A 95 -14.35 -6.70 -9.23
N ALA A 96 -14.77 -5.74 -8.39
CA ALA A 96 -15.74 -5.97 -7.33
C ALA A 96 -17.11 -6.35 -7.91
N ALA A 97 -17.56 -5.68 -8.98
CA ALA A 97 -18.80 -6.02 -9.66
C ALA A 97 -18.77 -7.46 -10.21
N ASP A 98 -17.68 -7.87 -10.86
CA ASP A 98 -17.52 -9.24 -11.36
C ASP A 98 -17.56 -10.29 -10.22
N LEU A 99 -16.96 -9.97 -9.06
CA LEU A 99 -17.00 -10.83 -7.86
C LEU A 99 -18.41 -10.91 -7.25
N GLU A 100 -19.16 -9.82 -7.25
CA GLU A 100 -20.53 -9.76 -6.71
C GLU A 100 -21.53 -10.51 -7.59
N GLU A 101 -21.32 -10.55 -8.91
CA GLU A 101 -22.10 -11.41 -9.81
C GLU A 101 -21.90 -12.91 -9.48
N SER A 102 -20.75 -13.26 -8.93
CA SER A 102 -20.39 -14.63 -8.54
C SER A 102 -20.64 -14.88 -7.05
N LYS A 103 -21.85 -15.34 -6.70
CA LYS A 103 -22.31 -15.55 -5.30
C LYS A 103 -21.31 -16.18 -4.31
N TYR A 104 -20.45 -17.10 -4.77
CA TYR A 104 -19.53 -17.86 -3.90
C TYR A 104 -18.06 -17.42 -4.02
N GLN A 105 -17.76 -16.40 -4.82
CA GLN A 105 -16.42 -15.88 -4.96
C GLN A 105 -16.21 -14.72 -4.00
N ASN A 106 -15.14 -14.79 -3.23
CA ASN A 106 -14.73 -13.74 -2.32
C ASN A 106 -13.24 -13.47 -2.52
N ALA A 107 -12.82 -12.24 -2.24
CA ALA A 107 -11.43 -11.83 -2.38
C ALA A 107 -10.95 -11.06 -1.15
N GLU A 108 -9.75 -11.41 -0.72
CA GLU A 108 -8.97 -10.62 0.23
C GLU A 108 -7.88 -9.88 -0.54
N LEU A 109 -8.14 -8.61 -0.84
CA LEU A 109 -7.21 -7.77 -1.60
C LEU A 109 -6.25 -7.04 -0.67
N ARG A 110 -5.05 -6.74 -1.15
CA ARG A 110 -4.00 -6.08 -0.37
C ARG A 110 -3.79 -4.63 -0.80
N LEU A 111 -3.70 -3.73 0.17
CA LEU A 111 -3.31 -2.33 -0.01
C LEU A 111 -2.09 -2.03 0.86
N SER A 112 -1.16 -1.24 0.33
CA SER A 112 0.06 -0.89 1.07
C SER A 112 -0.13 0.32 1.97
N ILE A 113 0.38 0.22 3.19
CA ILE A 113 0.79 1.37 4.01
C ILE A 113 2.29 1.20 4.24
N TYR A 114 3.07 2.24 3.95
CA TYR A 114 4.53 2.16 3.97
C TYR A 114 5.14 2.57 5.32
N GLY A 115 4.38 3.23 6.19
CA GLY A 115 4.91 3.71 7.48
C GLY A 115 5.92 4.85 7.33
N LYS A 116 5.94 5.54 6.18
CA LYS A 116 6.82 6.68 5.91
C LYS A 116 6.35 7.95 6.59
N ASN A 117 5.02 8.14 6.67
CA ASN A 117 4.41 9.29 7.32
C ASN A 117 3.06 8.92 7.94
N PRO A 118 2.62 9.62 9.01
CA PRO A 118 1.36 9.28 9.68
C PRO A 118 0.11 9.63 8.83
N GLY A 119 0.27 10.48 7.80
CA GLY A 119 -0.81 10.89 6.91
C GLY A 119 -1.23 9.83 5.88
N GLU A 120 -0.51 8.72 5.74
CA GLU A 120 -0.83 7.67 4.75
C GLU A 120 -2.20 7.05 4.97
N TRP A 121 -2.55 6.78 6.23
CA TRP A 121 -3.86 6.24 6.59
C TRP A 121 -5.00 7.17 6.19
N ALA A 122 -4.87 8.46 6.48
CA ALA A 122 -5.88 9.45 6.13
C ALA A 122 -6.07 9.53 4.60
N LYS A 123 -4.97 9.54 3.84
CA LYS A 123 -5.05 9.53 2.37
C LYS A 123 -5.70 8.27 1.82
N LEU A 124 -5.31 7.10 2.33
CA LEU A 124 -5.85 5.81 1.88
C LEU A 124 -7.35 5.70 2.19
N ALA A 125 -7.75 6.08 3.41
CA ALA A 125 -9.13 6.07 3.82
C ALA A 125 -9.98 7.05 3.00
N LYS A 126 -9.47 8.27 2.77
CA LYS A 126 -10.13 9.25 1.91
C LYS A 126 -10.35 8.71 0.51
N TRP A 127 -9.33 8.10 -0.11
CA TRP A 127 -9.47 7.43 -1.40
C TRP A 127 -10.56 6.35 -1.36
N ALA A 128 -10.56 5.51 -0.32
CA ALA A 128 -11.48 4.40 -0.21
C ALA A 128 -12.95 4.86 -0.13
N ILE A 129 -13.21 5.89 0.69
CA ILE A 129 -14.55 6.45 0.90
C ILE A 129 -14.99 7.31 -0.28
N GLN A 130 -14.12 8.18 -0.79
CA GLN A 130 -14.45 9.11 -1.89
C GLN A 130 -14.85 8.38 -3.17
N TYR A 131 -14.16 7.28 -3.51
CA TYR A 131 -14.47 6.50 -4.70
C TYR A 131 -15.38 5.31 -4.45
N ASP A 132 -15.80 5.11 -3.19
CA ASP A 132 -16.75 4.09 -2.83
C ASP A 132 -16.27 2.70 -3.29
N VAL A 133 -15.04 2.33 -2.88
CA VAL A 133 -14.40 1.04 -3.18
C VAL A 133 -14.66 0.03 -2.07
N HIS A 134 -15.93 -0.20 -1.80
CA HIS A 134 -16.41 -1.23 -0.88
C HIS A 134 -17.19 -2.30 -1.66
N SER A 135 -17.21 -3.51 -1.11
CA SER A 135 -17.98 -4.63 -1.65
C SER A 135 -18.27 -5.63 -0.53
N ASN A 136 -19.36 -6.38 -0.66
CA ASN A 136 -19.69 -7.46 0.27
C ASN A 136 -18.76 -8.67 0.11
N ASN A 137 -18.25 -8.89 -1.10
CA ASN A 137 -17.40 -10.02 -1.46
C ASN A 137 -15.90 -9.71 -1.32
N VAL A 138 -15.54 -8.46 -1.01
CA VAL A 138 -14.15 -8.01 -0.88
C VAL A 138 -13.85 -7.53 0.54
N ARG A 139 -12.71 -7.97 1.05
CA ARG A 139 -12.10 -7.45 2.29
C ARG A 139 -10.66 -7.03 2.05
N TRP A 140 -10.20 -6.09 2.85
CA TRP A 140 -8.86 -5.51 2.69
C TRP A 140 -7.90 -6.04 3.75
N LEU A 141 -6.72 -6.49 3.31
CA LEU A 141 -5.54 -6.59 4.15
C LEU A 141 -4.61 -5.42 3.88
N ILE A 142 -4.03 -4.91 4.96
CA ILE A 142 -3.04 -3.84 4.87
C ILE A 142 -1.66 -4.47 4.91
N GLN A 143 -0.98 -4.44 3.77
CA GLN A 143 0.39 -4.92 3.67
C GLN A 143 1.36 -3.81 4.04
N ILE A 144 2.37 -4.15 4.84
CA ILE A 144 3.38 -3.23 5.34
C ILE A 144 4.74 -3.72 4.86
N PRO A 145 5.30 -3.07 3.83
CA PRO A 145 6.63 -3.40 3.33
C PRO A 145 7.73 -3.09 4.37
N ARG A 146 8.66 -4.03 4.61
CA ARG A 146 9.77 -3.85 5.56
C ARG A 146 10.94 -3.07 4.92
N LEU A 147 10.70 -1.78 4.69
CA LEU A 147 11.62 -0.89 3.95
C LEU A 147 12.29 0.18 4.83
N TYR A 148 12.48 -0.10 6.13
CA TYR A 148 13.07 0.86 7.07
C TYR A 148 14.47 1.31 6.64
N ASP A 149 15.31 0.39 6.17
CA ASP A 149 16.65 0.66 5.61
C ASP A 149 16.62 1.72 4.49
N ILE A 150 15.63 1.64 3.59
CA ILE A 150 15.43 2.63 2.52
C ILE A 150 15.05 3.98 3.12
N PHE A 151 14.17 4.01 4.12
CA PHE A 151 13.76 5.27 4.74
C PHE A 151 14.89 5.92 5.55
N LYS A 152 15.67 5.10 6.24
CA LYS A 152 16.83 5.51 7.04
C LYS A 152 17.94 6.07 6.16
N SER A 153 18.33 5.36 5.10
CA SER A 153 19.35 5.84 4.14
C SER A 153 18.94 7.14 3.43
N ASN A 154 17.65 7.34 3.18
CA ASN A 154 17.12 8.58 2.62
C ASN A 154 16.84 9.67 3.67
N LYS A 155 17.19 9.45 4.94
CA LYS A 155 17.00 10.40 6.07
C LYS A 155 15.53 10.84 6.24
N ILE A 156 14.60 9.92 5.97
CA ILE A 156 13.17 10.17 6.13
C ILE A 156 12.74 9.96 7.58
N MET A 157 13.39 9.04 8.29
CA MET A 157 13.14 8.73 9.71
C MET A 157 14.46 8.42 10.42
N ASN A 158 14.49 8.63 11.75
CA ASN A 158 15.72 8.48 12.53
C ASN A 158 15.83 7.13 13.22
N ASN A 159 14.71 6.54 13.66
CA ASN A 159 14.72 5.25 14.34
C ASN A 159 13.50 4.40 13.95
N PHE A 160 13.53 3.13 14.34
CA PHE A 160 12.45 2.20 14.01
C PHE A 160 11.12 2.55 14.72
N GLN A 161 11.17 3.23 15.87
CA GLN A 161 9.95 3.68 16.55
C GLN A 161 9.13 4.65 15.68
N GLU A 162 9.76 5.55 14.92
CA GLU A 162 9.03 6.44 14.00
C GLU A 162 8.21 5.65 12.96
N PHE A 163 8.76 4.55 12.43
CA PHE A 163 8.06 3.65 11.51
C PHE A 163 6.81 3.03 12.15
N LEU A 164 6.96 2.47 13.36
CA LEU A 164 5.85 1.87 14.11
C LEU A 164 4.79 2.91 14.47
N SER A 165 5.20 4.10 14.92
CA SER A 165 4.31 5.21 15.24
C SER A 165 3.49 5.63 14.02
N ASN A 166 4.11 5.77 12.85
CA ASN A 166 3.40 6.11 11.62
C ASN A 166 2.31 5.11 11.22
N ILE A 167 2.47 3.84 11.62
CA ILE A 167 1.51 2.77 11.34
C ILE A 167 0.41 2.72 12.40
N PHE A 168 0.76 2.67 13.68
CA PHE A 168 -0.18 2.34 14.76
C PHE A 168 -0.79 3.54 15.46
N GLN A 169 -0.09 4.68 15.53
CA GLN A 169 -0.61 5.86 16.22
C GLN A 169 -1.93 6.37 15.59
N PRO A 170 -2.05 6.53 14.25
CA PRO A 170 -3.32 6.95 13.65
C PRO A 170 -4.48 5.99 13.92
N LEU A 171 -4.18 4.70 14.10
CA LEU A 171 -5.18 3.67 14.39
C LEU A 171 -5.65 3.72 15.86
N LEU A 172 -4.74 4.02 16.79
CA LEU A 172 -5.07 4.22 18.19
C LEU A 172 -5.90 5.50 18.38
N GLU A 173 -5.51 6.59 17.73
CA GLU A 173 -6.22 7.88 17.77
C GLU A 173 -7.66 7.75 17.28
N VAL A 174 -7.88 7.11 16.11
CA VAL A 174 -9.23 6.91 15.56
C VAL A 174 -10.05 5.86 16.32
N THR A 175 -9.39 4.95 17.02
CA THR A 175 -10.07 4.00 17.93
C THR A 175 -10.55 4.72 19.19
N ASN A 176 -9.77 5.68 19.70
CA ASN A 176 -10.13 6.48 20.86
C ASN A 176 -11.25 7.48 20.57
N ASP A 177 -11.14 8.22 19.46
CA ASP A 177 -12.19 9.13 18.99
C ASP A 177 -12.44 8.95 17.49
N PRO A 178 -13.54 8.31 17.08
CA PRO A 178 -13.93 8.17 15.67
C PRO A 178 -14.04 9.50 14.91
N ASN A 179 -14.29 10.62 15.61
CA ASN A 179 -14.41 11.94 14.97
C ASN A 179 -13.06 12.54 14.57
N SER A 180 -11.96 12.08 15.15
CA SER A 180 -10.61 12.49 14.75
C SER A 180 -10.34 12.22 13.27
N ASN A 181 -10.87 11.11 12.75
CA ASN A 181 -10.87 10.78 11.33
C ASN A 181 -12.00 9.80 10.97
N ILE A 182 -13.16 10.35 10.62
CA ILE A 182 -14.36 9.56 10.31
C ILE A 182 -14.19 8.68 9.05
N GLU A 183 -13.40 9.12 8.08
CA GLU A 183 -13.13 8.36 6.86
C GLU A 183 -12.31 7.11 7.19
N LEU A 184 -11.25 7.27 8.00
CA LEU A 184 -10.43 6.18 8.48
C LEU A 184 -11.24 5.21 9.34
N HIS A 185 -12.05 5.71 10.27
CA HIS A 185 -12.92 4.87 11.09
C HIS A 185 -13.81 3.96 10.23
N LYS A 186 -14.47 4.53 9.21
CA LYS A 186 -15.32 3.77 8.28
C LYS A 186 -14.51 2.78 7.45
N PHE A 187 -13.37 3.19 6.91
CA PHE A 187 -12.50 2.32 6.12
C PHE A 187 -12.05 1.09 6.91
N LEU A 188 -11.67 1.27 8.17
CA LEU A 188 -11.20 0.18 9.04
C LEU A 188 -12.26 -0.91 9.29
N THR A 189 -13.54 -0.62 9.14
CA THR A 189 -14.60 -1.65 9.25
C THR A 189 -14.54 -2.69 8.12
N HIS A 190 -13.88 -2.37 7.00
CA HIS A 190 -13.68 -3.25 5.85
C HIS A 190 -12.28 -3.89 5.83
N VAL A 191 -11.41 -3.51 6.77
CA VAL A 191 -10.08 -4.07 6.94
C VAL A 191 -10.15 -5.25 7.89
N VAL A 192 -9.54 -6.37 7.51
CA VAL A 192 -9.56 -7.63 8.29
C VAL A 192 -8.22 -7.99 8.91
N GLY A 193 -7.12 -7.41 8.42
CA GLY A 193 -5.80 -7.80 8.89
C GLY A 193 -4.65 -7.00 8.32
N PHE A 194 -3.48 -7.34 8.85
CA PHE A 194 -2.18 -6.79 8.47
C PHE A 194 -1.30 -7.92 7.94
N ASP A 195 -0.48 -7.59 6.95
CA ASP A 195 0.48 -8.50 6.31
C ASP A 195 1.84 -7.78 6.28
N SER A 196 2.94 -8.47 6.62
CA SER A 196 4.29 -7.87 6.58
C SER A 196 5.06 -8.48 5.42
N VAL A 197 5.54 -7.65 4.50
CA VAL A 197 6.11 -8.13 3.23
C VAL A 197 7.51 -7.60 3.02
N ASP A 198 8.43 -8.47 2.60
CA ASP A 198 9.72 -8.08 2.00
C ASP A 198 10.26 -9.27 1.18
N ASP A 199 11.45 -9.11 0.63
CA ASP A 199 12.23 -10.19 0.04
C ASP A 199 12.79 -11.13 1.13
N GLU A 200 12.11 -12.26 1.33
CA GLU A 200 12.52 -13.31 2.29
C GLU A 200 13.83 -14.02 1.94
N SER A 201 14.43 -13.72 0.78
CA SER A 201 15.74 -14.27 0.41
C SER A 201 16.91 -13.43 0.92
N LYS A 202 16.66 -12.21 1.41
CA LYS A 202 17.71 -11.36 2.00
C LYS A 202 18.28 -12.06 3.23
N PRO A 203 19.61 -12.20 3.32
CA PRO A 203 20.22 -12.72 4.54
C PRO A 203 19.97 -11.73 5.68
N GLU A 204 19.44 -12.23 6.77
CA GLU A 204 19.24 -11.49 8.01
C GLU A 204 19.81 -12.28 9.19
N ASN A 205 20.11 -11.59 10.28
CA ASN A 205 20.47 -12.24 11.53
C ASN A 205 19.17 -12.66 12.26
N PRO A 206 18.85 -13.96 12.37
CA PRO A 206 17.58 -14.40 12.95
C PRO A 206 17.56 -14.34 14.47
N ILE A 207 18.71 -14.08 15.12
CA ILE A 207 18.84 -14.15 16.58
C ILE A 207 18.26 -12.88 17.20
N LEU A 208 17.14 -13.03 17.90
CA LEU A 208 16.65 -12.04 18.86
C LEU A 208 17.39 -12.25 20.18
N ASP A 209 18.46 -11.51 20.37
CA ASP A 209 19.19 -11.45 21.65
C ASP A 209 18.36 -10.61 22.66
N PRO A 210 18.32 -10.99 23.95
CA PRO A 210 17.82 -10.10 25.01
C PRO A 210 18.44 -8.69 25.01
N GLU A 211 19.66 -8.52 24.48
CA GLU A 211 20.35 -7.24 24.36
C GLU A 211 20.03 -6.48 23.06
N VAL A 212 19.06 -6.95 22.26
CA VAL A 212 18.64 -6.23 21.06
C VAL A 212 18.04 -4.86 21.44
N LYS A 213 18.49 -3.81 20.73
CA LYS A 213 18.01 -2.43 20.87
C LYS A 213 16.48 -2.33 20.79
N THR A 214 15.87 -1.48 21.61
CA THR A 214 14.44 -1.16 21.48
C THR A 214 14.16 -0.35 20.21
N PRO A 215 12.91 -0.21 19.75
CA PRO A 215 12.60 0.54 18.52
C PRO A 215 13.04 2.00 18.58
N GLU A 216 13.02 2.61 19.77
CA GLU A 216 13.48 3.98 20.01
C GLU A 216 14.98 4.12 19.82
N GLU A 217 15.72 3.07 20.19
CA GLU A 217 17.18 2.99 20.14
C GLU A 217 17.70 2.41 18.83
N TRP A 218 16.86 1.72 18.04
CA TRP A 218 17.23 1.17 16.75
C TRP A 218 17.42 2.29 15.73
N ASP A 219 18.67 2.74 15.62
CA ASP A 219 19.12 3.81 14.73
C ASP A 219 20.12 3.33 13.67
N ASP A 220 20.32 2.01 13.55
CA ASP A 220 21.23 1.41 12.58
C ASP A 220 20.75 1.62 11.14
N GLU A 221 21.68 1.64 10.18
CA GLU A 221 21.36 1.73 8.75
C GLU A 221 20.79 0.40 8.20
N GLU A 222 21.08 -0.71 8.88
CA GLU A 222 20.58 -2.03 8.53
C GLU A 222 19.10 -2.19 8.93
N ASN A 223 18.37 -2.95 8.11
CA ASN A 223 16.98 -3.28 8.37
C ASN A 223 16.89 -4.20 9.60
N PRO A 224 15.93 -3.99 10.53
CA PRO A 224 15.66 -4.98 11.56
C PRO A 224 15.28 -6.35 10.95
N SER A 225 15.57 -7.43 11.67
CA SER A 225 15.22 -8.79 11.23
C SER A 225 13.71 -9.00 11.15
N TYR A 226 13.26 -9.97 10.36
CA TYR A 226 11.86 -10.37 10.25
C TYR A 226 11.22 -10.60 11.61
N ALA A 227 11.92 -11.34 12.49
CA ALA A 227 11.43 -11.65 13.82
C ALA A 227 11.22 -10.38 14.66
N TYR A 228 12.10 -9.39 14.53
CA TYR A 228 11.96 -8.09 15.18
C TYR A 228 10.74 -7.33 14.68
N TYR A 229 10.58 -7.22 13.35
CA TYR A 229 9.39 -6.61 12.74
C TYR A 229 8.11 -7.27 13.25
N LEU A 230 8.01 -8.60 13.16
CA LEU A 230 6.81 -9.31 13.56
C LEU A 230 6.50 -9.15 15.05
N TYR A 231 7.51 -9.18 15.92
CA TYR A 231 7.32 -9.00 17.35
C TYR A 231 6.65 -7.65 17.65
N TYR A 232 7.23 -6.55 17.16
CA TYR A 232 6.67 -5.21 17.43
C TYR A 232 5.36 -4.95 16.69
N MET A 233 5.19 -5.50 15.49
CA MET A 233 3.91 -5.46 14.78
C MET A 233 2.82 -6.19 15.57
N TYR A 234 3.10 -7.39 16.07
CA TYR A 234 2.17 -8.19 16.85
C TYR A 234 1.84 -7.54 18.20
N ALA A 235 2.85 -7.03 18.92
CA ALA A 235 2.67 -6.37 20.21
C ALA A 235 1.75 -5.14 20.09
N ASN A 236 2.03 -4.24 19.13
CA ASN A 236 1.20 -3.06 18.88
C ASN A 236 -0.21 -3.43 18.41
N MET A 237 -0.33 -4.41 17.50
CA MET A 237 -1.65 -4.86 17.03
C MET A 237 -2.46 -5.50 18.16
N THR A 238 -1.82 -6.22 19.09
CA THR A 238 -2.50 -6.83 20.25
C THR A 238 -3.10 -5.76 21.16
N VAL A 239 -2.34 -4.71 21.48
CA VAL A 239 -2.82 -3.57 22.27
C VAL A 239 -3.96 -2.86 21.54
N LEU A 240 -3.78 -2.55 20.25
CA LEU A 240 -4.82 -1.94 19.41
C LEU A 240 -6.10 -2.78 19.38
N ASN A 241 -5.98 -4.09 19.18
CA ASN A 241 -7.14 -4.99 19.13
C ASN A 241 -7.86 -5.09 20.47
N HIS A 242 -7.13 -5.10 21.59
CA HIS A 242 -7.74 -5.07 22.91
C HIS A 242 -8.58 -3.81 23.08
N PHE A 243 -8.01 -2.65 22.76
CA PHE A 243 -8.70 -1.37 22.84
C PHE A 243 -9.92 -1.29 21.89
N ARG A 244 -9.77 -1.74 20.64
CA ARG A 244 -10.88 -1.81 19.67
C ARG A 244 -12.00 -2.71 20.16
N LYS A 245 -11.67 -3.86 20.76
CA LYS A 245 -12.65 -4.80 21.31
C LYS A 245 -13.42 -4.20 22.49
N GLU A 246 -12.76 -3.46 23.38
CA GLU A 246 -13.42 -2.74 24.47
C GLU A 246 -14.41 -1.68 23.96
N GLN A 247 -14.10 -1.03 22.84
CA GLN A 247 -14.97 -0.09 22.14
C GLN A 247 -16.05 -0.77 21.26
N GLY A 248 -16.11 -2.11 21.23
CA GLY A 248 -17.05 -2.86 20.40
C GLY A 248 -16.78 -2.79 18.89
N LEU A 249 -15.56 -2.43 18.48
CA LEU A 249 -15.12 -2.32 17.09
C LEU A 249 -14.54 -3.66 16.57
N ASN A 250 -14.40 -3.77 15.24
CA ASN A 250 -13.74 -4.92 14.62
C ASN A 250 -12.24 -4.97 14.96
N THR A 251 -11.71 -6.17 15.10
CA THR A 251 -10.28 -6.42 15.35
C THR A 251 -9.58 -6.91 14.09
N PHE A 252 -8.25 -6.84 14.07
CA PHE A 252 -7.42 -7.23 12.95
C PHE A 252 -6.64 -8.50 13.24
N VAL A 253 -6.33 -9.27 12.20
CA VAL A 253 -5.46 -10.45 12.28
C VAL A 253 -4.11 -10.13 11.63
N LEU A 254 -3.01 -10.52 12.27
CA LEU A 254 -1.68 -10.50 11.64
C LEU A 254 -1.53 -11.77 10.79
N ARG A 255 -1.34 -11.60 9.49
CA ARG A 255 -1.17 -12.67 8.50
C ARG A 255 0.07 -12.36 7.64
N PRO A 256 1.27 -12.52 8.22
CA PRO A 256 2.53 -12.30 7.52
C PRO A 256 2.85 -13.47 6.57
#